data_AF-A0A6C0W4D4-F1
#
_entry.id   AF-A0A6C0W4D4-F1
#
_cell.length_a   1.000
_cell.length_b   1.000
_cell.length_c   1.000
_cell.angle_alpha   90.00
_cell.angle_beta   90.00
_cell.angle_gamma   90.00
#
_symmetry.space_group_name_H-M   'P 1'
#
loop_
_entity.id
_entity.type
_entity.pdbx_description
1 polymer ?
#
loop_
_entity_poly.entity_id
_entity_poly.type
_entity_poly.pdbx_seq_one_letter_code
_entity_poly.pdbx_strand_id
1 'polypeptide(L)'
;MAILNIPMSWITPAGLNITQHYVRSIKNYVVLRFGGKVRKIILREWTNKMDKKKQSQAIIPNIIHSLDATHLIIWIIYVDDKKFMPVVTVHDCFGTLPNKMVELEYLVKKEFILLYTQDQFLERFHQRIIETIKDNQYNFIEDDNNNYVIYHYKKLIIPKATPKLGKLDLQKITESKHMIT
;
A
#
# COMPACT_ATOMS: atom_id res chain seq x y z
N MET A 1 -6.08 -12.09 -6.52
CA MET A 1 -4.62 -12.11 -6.78
C MET A 1 -3.90 -13.32 -6.19
N ALA A 2 -3.67 -13.41 -4.87
CA ALA A 2 -2.86 -14.51 -4.31
C ALA A 2 -3.42 -15.93 -4.55
N ILE A 3 -4.75 -16.08 -4.71
CA ILE A 3 -5.36 -17.37 -5.12
C ILE A 3 -4.94 -17.77 -6.53
N LEU A 4 -4.83 -16.80 -7.43
CA LEU A 4 -4.37 -16.94 -8.81
C LEU A 4 -2.83 -17.02 -8.92
N ASN A 5 -2.11 -17.05 -7.80
CA ASN A 5 -0.64 -17.02 -7.77
C ASN A 5 0.01 -15.80 -8.46
N ILE A 6 -0.73 -14.70 -8.58
CA ILE A 6 -0.23 -13.43 -9.14
C ILE A 6 0.16 -12.50 -7.99
N PRO A 7 1.32 -11.80 -8.05
CA PRO A 7 1.63 -10.73 -7.12
C PRO A 7 0.62 -9.58 -7.21
N MET A 8 0.51 -8.81 -6.14
CA MET A 8 -0.35 -7.63 -6.14
C MET A 8 0.51 -6.39 -6.37
N SER A 9 0.16 -5.57 -7.35
CA SER A 9 0.90 -4.35 -7.67
C SER A 9 -0.04 -3.17 -7.78
N TRP A 10 0.42 -1.98 -7.37
CA TRP A 10 -0.31 -0.72 -7.49
C TRP A 10 0.65 0.44 -7.67
N ILE A 11 0.13 1.55 -8.18
CA ILE A 11 0.89 2.79 -8.38
C ILE A 11 0.37 3.80 -7.37
N THR A 12 1.28 4.43 -6.62
CA THR A 12 0.90 5.49 -5.68
C THR A 12 0.63 6.81 -6.41
N PRO A 13 -0.07 7.76 -5.80
CA PRO A 13 -0.27 9.11 -6.33
C PRO A 13 1.02 9.83 -6.75
N ALA A 14 2.12 9.59 -6.04
CA ALA A 14 3.45 10.10 -6.38
C ALA A 14 4.13 9.35 -7.54
N GLY A 15 3.45 8.40 -8.19
CA GLY A 15 3.95 7.64 -9.34
C GLY A 15 4.81 6.43 -8.99
N LEU A 16 4.91 6.04 -7.71
CA LEU A 16 5.71 4.89 -7.30
C LEU A 16 4.95 3.58 -7.56
N ASN A 17 5.52 2.69 -8.38
CA ASN A 17 5.00 1.35 -8.58
C ASN A 17 5.49 0.41 -7.46
N ILE A 18 4.54 -0.16 -6.70
CA ILE A 18 4.79 -1.06 -5.58
C ILE A 18 4.27 -2.44 -5.92
N THR A 19 5.03 -3.48 -5.59
CA THR A 19 4.64 -4.87 -5.80
C THR A 19 4.82 -5.69 -4.52
N GLN A 20 3.72 -6.26 -4.04
CA GLN A 20 3.68 -7.15 -2.89
C GLN A 20 3.81 -8.61 -3.34
N HIS A 21 4.99 -9.21 -3.11
CA HIS A 21 5.32 -10.57 -3.55
C HIS A 21 5.75 -11.50 -2.39
N TYR A 22 4.85 -11.76 -1.44
CA TYR A 22 5.06 -12.78 -0.41
C TYR A 22 4.88 -14.19 -0.98
N VAL A 23 5.99 -14.91 -1.07
CA VAL A 23 6.07 -16.33 -1.43
C VAL A 23 6.23 -17.21 -0.20
N ARG A 24 5.76 -18.46 -0.28
CA ARG A 24 5.96 -19.45 0.80
C ARG A 24 7.43 -19.86 0.84
N SER A 25 7.96 -20.08 2.03
CA SER A 25 9.26 -20.72 2.22
C SER A 25 9.13 -22.07 2.92
N ILE A 26 9.98 -23.00 2.52
CA ILE A 26 10.20 -24.28 3.17
C ILE A 26 11.41 -24.12 4.09
N LYS A 27 11.31 -24.67 5.30
CA LYS A 27 12.42 -24.70 6.25
C LYS A 27 13.12 -26.05 6.14
N ASN A 28 14.37 -26.04 5.72
CA ASN A 28 15.26 -27.19 5.76
C ASN A 28 16.18 -27.06 6.96
N TYR A 29 16.60 -28.19 7.52
CA TYR A 29 17.47 -28.21 8.68
C TYR A 29 18.77 -28.93 8.33
N VAL A 30 19.88 -28.25 8.56
CA VAL A 30 21.20 -28.85 8.42
C VAL A 30 21.81 -28.97 9.81
N VAL A 31 22.20 -30.19 10.16
CA VAL A 31 22.91 -30.46 11.41
C VAL A 31 24.41 -30.39 11.10
N LEU A 32 25.10 -29.45 11.72
CA LEU A 32 26.54 -29.28 11.60
C LEU A 32 27.20 -29.72 12.90
N ARG A 33 28.25 -30.53 12.77
CA ARG A 33 29.19 -30.80 13.85
C ARG A 33 30.45 -29.99 13.59
N PHE A 34 30.73 -29.03 14.46
CA PHE A 34 31.92 -28.18 14.36
C PHE A 34 32.49 -27.89 15.74
N GLY A 35 33.80 -28.10 15.92
CA GLY A 35 34.49 -27.88 17.19
C GLY A 35 33.90 -28.68 18.38
N GLY A 36 33.49 -29.94 18.14
CA GLY A 36 32.88 -30.80 19.17
C GLY A 36 31.44 -30.43 19.55
N LYS A 37 30.85 -29.38 18.96
CA LYS A 37 29.47 -28.96 19.21
C LYS A 37 28.57 -29.30 18.02
N VAL A 38 27.36 -29.80 18.32
CA VAL A 38 26.30 -30.01 17.33
C VAL A 38 25.44 -28.75 17.27
N ARG A 39 25.30 -28.15 16.09
CA ARG A 39 24.38 -27.02 15.86
C ARG A 39 23.39 -27.37 14.75
N LYS A 40 22.12 -27.04 14.97
CA LYS A 40 21.06 -27.15 13.95
C LYS A 40 20.86 -25.79 13.31
N ILE A 41 21.16 -25.67 12.02
CA ILE A 41 20.94 -24.46 11.23
C ILE A 41 19.63 -24.62 10.45
N ILE A 42 18.84 -23.55 10.42
CA ILE A 42 17.60 -23.48 9.63
C ILE A 42 17.92 -22.76 8.31
N LEU A 43 17.81 -23.49 7.20
CA LEU A 43 17.84 -22.92 5.86
C LEU A 43 16.41 -22.65 5.40
N ARG A 44 16.18 -21.51 4.75
CA ARG A 44 14.88 -21.17 4.15
C ARG A 44 15.03 -21.16 2.64
N GLU A 45 14.23 -22.00 1.99
CA GLU A 45 14.11 -22.04 0.53
C GLU A 45 12.77 -21.45 0.14
N TRP A 46 12.78 -20.47 -0.76
CA TRP A 46 11.55 -19.86 -1.26
C TRP A 46 10.97 -20.69 -2.40
N THR A 47 9.65 -20.85 -2.38
CA THR A 47 8.91 -21.58 -3.42
C THR A 47 8.30 -20.61 -4.43
N ASN A 48 7.84 -21.13 -5.56
CA ASN A 48 7.11 -20.34 -6.57
C ASN A 48 5.62 -20.15 -6.23
N LYS A 49 5.19 -20.54 -5.02
CA LYS A 49 3.79 -20.44 -4.58
C LYS A 49 3.60 -19.26 -3.63
N MET A 50 2.59 -18.46 -3.91
CA MET A 50 2.20 -17.32 -3.09
C MET A 50 1.73 -17.74 -1.70
N ASP A 51 2.16 -16.98 -0.69
CA ASP A 51 1.65 -17.09 0.67
C ASP A 51 0.34 -16.30 0.79
N LYS A 52 -0.79 -16.97 0.52
CA LYS A 52 -2.13 -16.37 0.55
C LYS A 52 -2.44 -15.68 1.88
N LYS A 53 -1.98 -16.22 3.01
CA LYS A 53 -2.26 -15.68 4.34
C LYS A 53 -1.48 -14.37 4.53
N LYS A 54 -0.16 -14.39 4.31
CA LYS A 54 0.66 -13.18 4.43
C LYS A 54 0.23 -12.09 3.46
N GLN A 55 -0.06 -12.46 2.21
CA GLN A 55 -0.59 -11.53 1.20
C GLN A 55 -1.86 -10.82 1.68
N SER A 56 -2.84 -11.60 2.16
CA SER A 56 -4.11 -11.04 2.63
C SER A 56 -3.95 -10.18 3.89
N GLN A 57 -3.03 -10.51 4.78
CA GLN A 57 -2.82 -9.78 6.03
C GLN A 57 -2.00 -8.50 5.83
N ALA A 58 -1.06 -8.50 4.89
CA ALA A 58 -0.15 -7.38 4.67
C ALA A 58 -0.68 -6.32 3.70
N ILE A 59 -1.72 -6.63 2.91
CA ILE A 59 -2.14 -5.73 1.83
C ILE A 59 -2.62 -4.36 2.33
N ILE A 60 -3.49 -4.33 3.35
CA ILE A 60 -4.01 -3.07 3.88
C ILE A 60 -2.88 -2.25 4.53
N PRO A 61 -2.05 -2.79 5.44
CA PRO A 61 -0.91 -2.05 5.98
C PRO A 61 0.03 -1.49 4.91
N ASN A 62 0.37 -2.29 3.89
CA ASN A 62 1.29 -1.85 2.84
C ASN A 62 0.69 -0.76 1.95
N ILE A 63 -0.62 -0.79 1.69
CA ILE A 63 -1.32 0.29 0.98
C ILE A 63 -1.26 1.58 1.80
N ILE A 64 -1.63 1.53 3.09
CA ILE A 64 -1.64 2.73 3.95
C ILE A 64 -0.24 3.32 4.06
N HIS A 65 0.78 2.50 4.38
CA HIS A 65 2.16 2.99 4.44
C HIS A 65 2.64 3.58 3.11
N SER A 66 2.17 3.05 1.97
CA SER A 66 2.51 3.63 0.68
C SER A 66 1.87 5.00 0.43
N LEU A 67 0.66 5.23 0.97
CA LEU A 67 -0.02 6.51 0.91
C LEU A 67 0.59 7.52 1.89
N ASP A 68 1.00 7.09 3.08
CA ASP A 68 1.72 7.93 4.04
C ASP A 68 3.06 8.42 3.47
N ALA A 69 3.83 7.51 2.87
CA ALA A 69 5.06 7.87 2.16
C ALA A 69 4.80 8.82 0.98
N THR A 70 3.67 8.64 0.29
CA THR A 70 3.27 9.52 -0.82
C THR A 70 2.92 10.92 -0.33
N HIS A 71 2.17 11.04 0.76
CA HIS A 71 1.86 12.30 1.42
C HIS A 71 3.15 13.04 1.80
N LEU A 72 4.08 12.36 2.45
CA LEU A 72 5.37 12.91 2.82
C LEU A 72 6.15 13.43 1.59
N ILE A 73 6.25 12.64 0.52
CA ILE A 73 7.01 13.02 -0.69
C ILE A 73 6.38 14.24 -1.37
N ILE A 74 5.06 14.22 -1.60
CA ILE A 74 4.35 15.34 -2.23
C ILE A 74 4.51 16.61 -1.38
N TRP A 75 4.38 16.47 -0.06
CA TRP A 75 4.55 17.57 0.88
C TRP A 75 5.98 18.13 0.85
N ILE A 76 7.02 17.28 0.82
CA ILE A 76 8.42 17.72 0.70
C ILE A 76 8.63 18.54 -0.58
N ILE A 77 8.12 18.05 -1.71
CA ILE A 77 8.21 18.76 -3.01
C ILE A 77 7.51 20.12 -2.90
N TYR A 78 6.33 20.16 -2.28
CA TYR A 78 5.58 21.40 -2.09
C TYR A 78 6.33 22.42 -1.23
N VAL A 79 6.90 22.00 -0.09
CA VAL A 79 7.61 22.95 0.79
C VAL A 79 8.93 23.43 0.19
N ASP A 80 9.59 22.61 -0.63
CA ASP A 80 10.79 23.03 -1.36
C ASP A 80 10.45 24.09 -2.42
N ASP A 81 9.39 23.89 -3.22
CA ASP A 81 8.89 24.88 -4.19
C ASP A 81 8.53 26.21 -3.50
N LYS A 82 7.93 26.15 -2.30
CA LYS A 82 7.62 27.33 -1.49
C LYS A 82 8.81 27.93 -0.75
N LYS A 83 10.00 27.34 -0.85
CA LYS A 83 11.19 27.73 -0.07
C LYS A 83 10.93 27.72 1.44
N PHE A 84 10.01 26.87 1.89
CA PHE A 84 9.63 26.69 3.29
C PHE A 84 10.60 25.71 3.97
N MET A 85 11.83 26.17 4.23
CA MET A 85 12.90 25.41 4.88
C MET A 85 13.40 26.11 6.16
N PRO A 86 14.06 25.43 7.11
CA PRO A 86 14.32 23.98 7.13
C PRO A 86 13.10 23.19 7.63
N VAL A 87 13.01 21.93 7.21
CA VAL A 87 12.06 20.95 7.75
C VAL A 87 12.78 19.66 8.10
N VAL A 88 12.19 18.89 9.01
CA VAL A 88 12.63 17.55 9.40
C VAL A 88 11.41 16.64 9.47
N THR A 89 11.57 15.40 9.06
CA THR A 89 10.46 14.44 9.08
C THR A 89 10.94 13.05 9.47
N VAL A 90 10.14 12.33 10.23
CA VAL A 90 10.34 10.90 10.54
C VAL A 90 9.03 10.18 10.26
N HIS A 91 8.93 9.57 9.08
CA HIS A 91 7.69 8.96 8.60
C HIS A 91 6.49 9.94 8.64
N ASP A 92 5.60 9.78 9.60
CA ASP A 92 4.39 10.57 9.82
C ASP A 92 4.59 11.78 10.75
N CYS A 93 5.81 11.96 11.28
CA CYS A 93 6.17 13.10 12.11
C CYS A 93 6.78 14.22 11.26
N PHE A 94 6.28 15.45 11.42
CA PHE A 94 6.75 16.64 10.69
C PHE A 94 7.25 17.70 11.67
N GLY A 95 8.37 18.36 11.35
CA GLY A 95 8.98 19.38 12.21
C GLY A 95 9.63 20.51 11.41
N THR A 96 9.66 21.70 12.02
CA THR A 96 10.34 22.90 11.50
C THR A 96 10.79 23.80 12.66
N LEU A 97 11.23 25.03 12.36
CA LEU A 97 11.55 26.04 13.37
C LEU A 97 10.30 26.47 14.16
N PRO A 98 10.40 26.78 15.47
CA PRO A 98 9.24 27.11 16.31
C PRO A 98 8.34 28.22 15.76
N ASN A 99 8.92 29.24 15.13
CA ASN A 99 8.18 30.37 14.55
C ASN A 99 7.42 30.02 13.26
N LYS A 100 7.64 28.83 12.68
CA LYS A 100 7.01 28.33 11.45
C LYS A 100 6.02 27.19 11.69
N MET A 101 5.83 26.75 12.94
CA MET A 101 5.01 25.57 13.27
C MET A 101 3.55 25.70 12.81
N VAL A 102 2.94 26.89 12.94
CA VAL A 102 1.56 27.14 12.50
C VAL A 102 1.41 26.96 10.98
N GLU A 103 2.41 27.44 10.22
CA GLU A 103 2.42 27.28 8.77
C GLU A 103 2.67 25.82 8.37
N LEU A 104 3.59 25.13 9.06
CA LEU A 104 3.84 23.70 8.86
C LEU A 104 2.54 22.88 9.03
N GLU A 105 1.84 23.08 10.14
CA GLU A 105 0.60 22.37 10.45
C GLU A 105 -0.44 22.55 9.33
N TYR A 106 -0.61 23.79 8.86
CA TYR A 106 -1.50 24.11 7.75
C TYR A 106 -1.09 23.38 6.46
N LEU A 107 0.19 23.39 6.11
CA LEU A 107 0.68 22.78 4.87
C LEU A 107 0.52 21.26 4.87
N VAL A 108 0.82 20.59 5.98
CA VAL A 108 0.65 19.14 6.09
C VAL A 108 -0.83 18.75 5.98
N LYS A 109 -1.74 19.49 6.64
CA LYS A 109 -3.20 19.30 6.52
C LYS A 109 -3.71 19.50 5.11
N LYS A 110 -3.25 20.56 4.45
CA LYS A 110 -3.63 20.88 3.07
C LYS A 110 -3.26 19.73 2.13
N GLU A 111 -2.01 19.28 2.17
CA GLU A 111 -1.56 18.19 1.29
C GLU A 111 -2.26 16.86 1.61
N PHE A 112 -2.59 16.61 2.87
CA PHE A 112 -3.38 15.43 3.25
C PHE A 112 -4.77 15.46 2.60
N ILE A 113 -5.47 16.60 2.69
CA ILE A 113 -6.78 16.78 2.07
C ILE A 113 -6.69 16.60 0.55
N LEU A 114 -5.71 17.23 -0.09
CA LEU A 114 -5.52 17.13 -1.55
C LEU A 114 -5.31 15.67 -1.98
N LEU A 115 -4.41 14.96 -1.31
CA LEU A 115 -4.11 13.56 -1.62
C LEU A 115 -5.36 12.67 -1.57
N TYR A 116 -6.16 12.78 -0.51
CA TYR A 116 -7.31 11.88 -0.31
C TYR A 116 -8.58 12.32 -1.04
N THR A 117 -8.66 13.56 -1.53
CA THR A 117 -9.87 14.06 -2.23
C THR A 117 -9.75 14.05 -3.75
N GLN A 118 -8.54 14.25 -4.30
CA GLN A 118 -8.38 14.40 -5.75
C GLN A 118 -7.96 13.11 -6.45
N ASP A 119 -7.31 12.20 -5.73
CA ASP A 119 -6.52 11.17 -6.37
C ASP A 119 -7.32 9.96 -6.90
N GLN A 120 -8.55 9.72 -6.42
CA GLN A 120 -9.33 8.53 -6.82
C GLN A 120 -8.51 7.21 -6.74
N PHE A 121 -7.67 7.11 -5.70
CA PHE A 121 -6.72 6.01 -5.55
C PHE A 121 -7.39 4.64 -5.59
N LEU A 122 -8.56 4.50 -4.94
CA LEU A 122 -9.27 3.22 -4.87
C LEU A 122 -9.75 2.78 -6.25
N GLU A 123 -10.21 3.70 -7.08
CA GLU A 123 -10.67 3.42 -8.45
C GLU A 123 -9.50 2.93 -9.31
N ARG A 124 -8.36 3.62 -9.25
CA ARG A 124 -7.16 3.23 -10.00
C ARG A 124 -6.57 1.91 -9.50
N PHE A 125 -6.57 1.71 -8.18
CA PHE A 125 -6.18 0.45 -7.56
C PHE A 125 -7.07 -0.71 -8.04
N HIS A 126 -8.38 -0.49 -8.10
CA HIS A 126 -9.34 -1.47 -8.58
C HIS A 126 -9.15 -1.80 -10.06
N GLN A 127 -9.00 -0.78 -10.91
CA GLN A 127 -8.71 -0.94 -12.34
C GLN A 127 -7.42 -1.72 -12.56
N ARG A 128 -6.35 -1.40 -11.82
CA ARG A 128 -5.07 -2.08 -11.93
C ARG A 128 -5.17 -3.57 -11.59
N ILE A 129 -6.00 -3.95 -10.61
CA ILE A 129 -6.26 -5.36 -10.30
C ILE A 129 -6.90 -6.06 -11.49
N ILE A 130 -7.91 -5.45 -12.12
CA ILE A 130 -8.60 -6.02 -13.29
C ILE A 130 -7.63 -6.18 -14.46
N GLU A 131 -6.86 -5.15 -14.78
CA GLU A 131 -5.83 -5.20 -15.82
C GLU A 131 -4.83 -6.32 -15.56
N THR A 132 -4.29 -6.41 -14.34
CA THR A 132 -3.30 -7.45 -13.99
C THR A 132 -3.88 -8.85 -14.18
N ILE A 133 -5.17 -9.06 -13.90
CA ILE A 133 -5.84 -10.34 -14.13
C ILE A 133 -5.93 -10.65 -15.63
N LYS A 134 -6.31 -9.65 -16.45
CA LYS A 134 -6.40 -9.76 -17.92
C LYS A 134 -5.02 -10.03 -18.55
N ASP A 135 -3.99 -9.31 -18.09
CA ASP A 135 -2.60 -9.45 -18.56
C ASP A 135 -2.03 -10.86 -18.32
N ASN A 136 -2.46 -11.50 -17.23
CA ASN A 136 -2.07 -12.89 -16.91
C ASN A 136 -2.97 -13.94 -17.58
N GLN A 137 -3.76 -13.55 -18.60
CA GLN A 137 -4.59 -14.43 -19.43
C GLN A 137 -5.62 -15.26 -18.64
N TYR A 138 -6.09 -14.76 -17.50
CA TYR A 138 -7.19 -15.39 -16.78
C TYR A 138 -8.52 -15.07 -17.46
N ASN A 139 -9.43 -16.06 -17.50
CA ASN A 139 -10.78 -15.91 -18.01
C ASN A 139 -11.62 -15.01 -17.09
N PHE A 140 -11.53 -13.71 -17.34
CA PHE A 140 -12.33 -12.68 -16.69
C PHE A 140 -13.68 -12.57 -17.41
N ILE A 141 -14.77 -12.79 -16.67
CA ILE A 141 -16.12 -12.79 -17.20
C ILE A 141 -16.91 -11.69 -16.49
N GLU A 142 -17.55 -10.84 -17.29
CA GLU A 142 -18.49 -9.83 -16.82
C GLU A 142 -19.92 -10.36 -17.05
N ASP A 143 -20.70 -10.44 -15.97
CA ASP A 143 -22.12 -10.78 -15.99
C ASP A 143 -22.92 -9.59 -15.41
N ASP A 144 -24.23 -9.52 -15.63
CA ASP A 144 -25.07 -8.36 -15.29
C ASP A 144 -24.90 -7.93 -13.83
N ASN A 145 -24.68 -8.89 -12.93
CA ASN A 145 -24.55 -8.64 -11.49
C ASN A 145 -23.11 -8.63 -10.97
N ASN A 146 -22.16 -9.38 -11.55
CA ASN A 146 -20.82 -9.56 -10.96
C ASN A 146 -19.70 -9.70 -11.99
N ASN A 147 -18.51 -9.22 -11.63
CA ASN A 147 -17.26 -9.57 -12.32
C ASN A 147 -16.68 -10.81 -11.64
N TYR A 148 -16.18 -11.79 -12.39
CA TYR A 148 -15.58 -12.97 -11.79
C TYR A 148 -14.52 -13.62 -12.67
N VAL A 149 -13.68 -14.42 -12.02
CA VAL A 149 -12.68 -15.27 -12.68
C VAL A 149 -12.95 -16.72 -12.30
N ILE A 150 -12.92 -17.61 -13.27
CA ILE A 150 -12.99 -19.05 -13.02
C ILE A 150 -11.56 -19.58 -12.87
N TYR A 151 -11.26 -20.17 -11.71
CA TYR A 151 -9.96 -20.76 -11.44
C TYR A 151 -10.11 -22.09 -10.70
N HIS A 152 -9.58 -23.19 -11.26
CA HIS A 152 -9.76 -24.56 -10.76
C HIS A 152 -11.22 -24.88 -10.37
N TYR A 153 -12.16 -24.64 -11.30
CA TYR A 153 -13.60 -24.88 -11.11
C TYR A 153 -14.25 -24.06 -9.98
N LYS A 154 -13.56 -23.04 -9.45
CA LYS A 154 -14.12 -22.10 -8.47
C LYS A 154 -14.35 -20.73 -9.10
N LYS A 155 -15.53 -20.17 -8.85
CA LYS A 155 -15.88 -18.78 -9.20
C LYS A 155 -15.30 -17.84 -8.15
N LEU A 156 -14.36 -16.98 -8.54
CA LEU A 156 -13.81 -15.93 -7.69
C LEU A 156 -14.47 -14.61 -8.06
N ILE A 157 -15.28 -14.06 -7.15
CA ILE A 157 -16.00 -12.81 -7.37
C ILE A 157 -15.05 -11.63 -7.19
N ILE A 158 -15.13 -10.69 -8.12
CA ILE A 158 -14.45 -9.40 -8.09
C ILE A 158 -15.56 -8.34 -7.97
N PRO A 159 -15.51 -7.47 -6.95
CA PRO A 159 -16.47 -6.38 -6.84
C PRO A 159 -16.49 -5.54 -8.11
N LYS A 160 -17.66 -5.09 -8.57
CA LYS A 160 -17.77 -4.24 -9.78
C LYS A 160 -17.34 -2.79 -9.56
N ALA A 161 -17.42 -2.32 -8.32
CA ALA A 161 -17.19 -0.93 -7.97
C ALA A 161 -16.44 -0.82 -6.64
N THR A 162 -15.78 0.33 -6.47
CA THR A 162 -15.19 0.74 -5.20
C THR A 162 -16.27 1.04 -4.16
N PRO A 163 -15.94 0.97 -2.85
CA PRO A 163 -16.85 1.39 -1.80
C PRO A 163 -17.31 2.83 -2.01
N LYS A 164 -18.59 3.12 -1.73
CA LYS A 164 -19.10 4.48 -1.77
C LYS A 164 -18.45 5.32 -0.67
N LEU A 165 -18.01 6.52 -1.01
CA LEU A 165 -17.46 7.47 -0.05
C LEU A 165 -18.56 7.93 0.93
N GLY A 166 -18.17 8.10 2.19
CA GLY A 166 -19.02 8.70 3.20
C GLY A 166 -19.10 10.22 3.07
N LYS A 167 -19.89 10.84 3.96
CA LYS A 167 -19.97 12.31 4.09
C LYS A 167 -19.00 12.77 5.18
N LEU A 168 -17.74 13.01 4.80
CA LEU A 168 -16.76 13.65 5.68
C LEU A 168 -16.66 15.13 5.33
N ASP A 169 -16.76 15.98 6.34
CA ASP A 169 -16.58 17.41 6.20
C ASP A 169 -15.08 17.77 6.29
N LEU A 170 -14.53 18.28 5.19
CA LEU A 170 -13.11 18.62 5.08
C LEU A 170 -12.73 19.84 5.93
N GLN A 171 -13.69 20.71 6.29
CA GLN A 171 -13.44 21.83 7.18
C GLN A 171 -13.02 21.32 8.57
N LYS A 172 -13.64 20.23 9.05
CA LYS A 172 -13.28 19.61 10.32
C LYS A 172 -11.83 19.11 10.35
N ILE A 173 -11.28 18.69 9.21
CA ILE A 173 -9.87 18.26 9.11
C ILE A 173 -8.96 19.49 9.26
N THR A 174 -9.30 20.57 8.56
CA THR A 174 -8.53 21.82 8.57
C THR A 174 -8.50 22.44 9.97
N GLU A 175 -9.65 22.46 10.64
CA GLU A 175 -9.84 23.00 12.00
C GLU A 175 -9.32 22.07 13.11
N SER A 176 -9.04 20.80 12.79
CA SER A 176 -8.63 19.82 13.80
C SER A 176 -7.26 20.16 14.39
N LYS A 177 -7.22 20.51 15.66
CA LYS A 177 -5.98 20.76 16.41
C LYS A 177 -5.11 19.52 16.62
N HIS A 178 -5.70 18.32 16.54
CA HIS A 178 -5.05 17.07 16.92
C HIS A 178 -4.74 16.17 15.72
N MET A 179 -4.85 16.69 14.49
CA MET A 179 -4.50 15.92 13.30
C MET A 179 -2.98 15.70 13.18
N ILE A 180 -2.20 16.68 13.64
CA ILE A 180 -0.75 16.65 13.71
C ILE A 180 -0.41 17.11 15.13
N THR A 181 0.32 16.29 15.89
CA THR A 181 0.67 16.55 17.29
C THR A 181 2.15 16.83 17.45
#